data_AF-A0A1R4I7G8-F1
#
_entry.id   AF-A0A1R4I7G8-F1
#
_cell.length_a   1.000
_cell.length_b   1.000
_cell.length_c   1.000
_cell.angle_alpha   90.00
_cell.angle_beta   90.00
_cell.angle_gamma   90.00
#
_symmetry.space_group_name_H-M   'P 1'
#
loop_
_entity.id
_entity.type
_entity.pdbx_description
1 polymer ?
#
loop_
_entity_poly.entity_id
_entity_poly.type
_entity_poly.pdbx_seq_one_letter_code
_entity_poly.pdbx_strand_id
1 'polypeptide(L)'
;MTTGSPFLDDDGRLAVDVYVPLRWKDMDAYGHINNIQVVQLMEEARVAAFGVPVGSGSDAEADLAPLDLTVGAGEGVRVFVSEHRVKYRAQMKYRAKPVRVRVSIDQAKGASVHVGYKMHDGVDDALLVTATSVMVYVDAETGRPMRLTDKQRKALTGGQ
;
A
#
# COMPACT_ATOMS: atom_id res chain seq x y z
N MET A 1 -10.70 -6.92 8.53
CA MET A 1 -10.19 -5.97 7.52
C MET A 1 -11.07 -6.13 6.29
N THR A 2 -11.45 -5.03 5.65
CA THR A 2 -12.25 -5.06 4.42
C THR A 2 -11.60 -4.17 3.38
N THR A 3 -11.74 -4.54 2.11
CA THR A 3 -11.17 -3.82 0.98
C THR A 3 -12.28 -3.50 -0.02
N GLY A 4 -12.34 -2.28 -0.51
CA GLY A 4 -13.30 -1.85 -1.53
C GLY A 4 -12.89 -2.28 -2.95
N SER A 5 -13.70 -1.92 -3.93
CA SER A 5 -13.34 -2.05 -5.36
C SER A 5 -12.38 -0.93 -5.78
N PRO A 6 -11.48 -1.16 -6.76
CA PRO A 6 -10.66 -0.11 -7.36
C PRO A 6 -11.47 1.03 -7.97
N PHE A 7 -10.94 2.25 -7.90
CA PHE A 7 -11.50 3.46 -8.51
C PHE A 7 -10.37 4.45 -8.86
N LEU A 8 -10.71 5.52 -9.59
CA LEU A 8 -9.80 6.67 -9.78
C LEU A 8 -10.08 7.71 -8.70
N ASP A 9 -9.06 8.12 -7.95
CA ASP A 9 -9.18 9.18 -6.95
C ASP A 9 -9.28 10.58 -7.57
N ASP A 10 -9.40 11.60 -6.73
CA ASP A 10 -9.54 13.00 -7.17
C ASP A 10 -8.35 13.51 -7.99
N ASP A 11 -7.18 12.86 -7.86
CA ASP A 11 -5.96 13.15 -8.61
C ASP A 11 -5.85 12.27 -9.89
N GLY A 12 -6.89 11.50 -10.21
CA GLY A 12 -6.93 10.58 -11.35
C GLY A 12 -6.07 9.32 -11.17
N ARG A 13 -5.71 8.96 -9.94
CA ARG A 13 -4.85 7.80 -9.66
C ARG A 13 -5.69 6.57 -9.37
N LEU A 14 -5.24 5.41 -9.86
CA LEU A 14 -5.83 4.14 -9.49
C LEU A 14 -5.63 3.90 -7.98
N ALA A 15 -6.74 3.72 -7.28
CA ALA A 15 -6.79 3.64 -5.83
C ALA A 15 -7.81 2.61 -5.34
N VAL A 16 -7.66 2.21 -4.09
CA VAL A 16 -8.60 1.36 -3.36
C VAL A 16 -8.64 1.79 -1.89
N ASP A 17 -9.82 1.77 -1.28
CA ASP A 17 -9.97 2.02 0.15
C ASP A 17 -9.91 0.69 0.93
N VAL A 18 -9.02 0.62 1.91
CA VAL A 18 -8.84 -0.51 2.84
C VAL A 18 -9.18 -0.06 4.25
N TYR A 19 -9.97 -0.84 4.97
CA TYR A 19 -10.36 -0.57 6.35
C TYR A 19 -9.57 -1.46 7.32
N VAL A 20 -8.59 -0.85 7.99
CA VAL A 20 -7.64 -1.54 8.86
C VAL A 20 -8.05 -1.37 10.32
N PRO A 21 -8.40 -2.46 11.04
CA PRO A 21 -8.74 -2.38 12.46
C PRO A 21 -7.53 -1.96 13.30
N LEU A 22 -7.75 -1.03 14.23
CA LEU A 22 -6.77 -0.66 15.25
C LEU A 22 -6.85 -1.63 16.42
N ARG A 23 -5.71 -1.94 17.04
CA ARG A 23 -5.64 -2.74 18.27
C ARG A 23 -5.32 -1.84 19.45
N TRP A 24 -5.75 -2.23 20.64
CA TRP A 24 -5.39 -1.50 21.85
C TRP A 24 -3.86 -1.38 22.03
N LYS A 25 -3.11 -2.45 21.70
CA LYS A 25 -1.65 -2.50 21.76
C LYS A 25 -0.94 -1.55 20.79
N ASP A 26 -1.66 -1.01 19.82
CA ASP A 26 -1.10 -0.11 18.81
C ASP A 26 -0.80 1.28 19.40
N MET A 27 -1.35 1.58 20.58
CA MET A 27 -1.09 2.83 21.29
C MET A 27 0.21 2.80 22.07
N ASP A 28 0.79 3.98 22.24
CA ASP A 28 1.86 4.22 23.21
C ASP A 28 1.36 4.91 24.49
N ALA A 29 2.29 5.22 25.40
CA ALA A 29 2.00 5.85 26.68
C ALA A 29 1.41 7.27 26.56
N TYR A 30 1.47 7.91 25.39
CA TYR A 30 0.89 9.23 25.14
C TYR A 30 -0.58 9.18 24.71
N GLY A 31 -1.18 7.99 24.63
CA GLY A 31 -2.62 7.82 24.40
C GLY A 31 -3.04 7.99 22.94
N HIS A 32 -2.10 7.88 22.00
CA HIS A 32 -2.34 7.81 20.57
C HIS A 32 -1.67 6.59 19.97
N ILE A 33 -2.04 6.22 18.75
CA ILE A 33 -1.38 5.17 17.97
C ILE A 33 0.11 5.55 17.81
N ASN A 34 0.98 4.59 18.09
CA ASN A 34 2.42 4.76 18.00
C ASN A 34 2.83 5.03 16.54
N ASN A 35 3.80 5.92 16.34
CA ASN A 35 4.33 6.25 15.02
C ASN A 35 4.84 5.03 14.23
N ILE A 36 5.50 4.07 14.90
CA ILE A 36 5.98 2.84 14.27
C ILE A 36 4.79 2.01 13.77
N GLN A 37 3.70 1.98 14.53
CA GLN A 37 2.52 1.21 14.18
C GLN A 37 1.81 1.74 12.93
N VAL A 38 1.97 3.02 12.60
CA VAL A 38 1.49 3.56 11.32
C VAL A 38 2.16 2.86 10.12
N VAL A 39 3.44 2.51 10.20
CA VAL A 39 4.11 1.77 9.12
C VAL A 39 3.56 0.33 9.02
N GLN A 40 3.22 -0.29 10.14
CA GLN A 40 2.54 -1.59 10.14
C GLN A 40 1.14 -1.50 9.49
N LEU A 41 0.38 -0.43 9.77
CA LEU A 41 -0.90 -0.18 9.11
C LEU A 41 -0.72 0.04 7.59
N MET A 42 0.37 0.70 7.16
CA MET A 42 0.72 0.83 5.73
C MET A 42 0.99 -0.54 5.09
N GLU A 43 1.71 -1.43 5.77
CA GLU A 43 1.97 -2.78 5.29
C GLU A 43 0.68 -3.59 5.15
N GLU A 44 -0.15 -3.60 6.19
CA GLU A 44 -1.44 -4.29 6.18
C GLU A 44 -2.36 -3.81 5.06
N ALA A 45 -2.46 -2.48 4.88
CA ALA A 45 -3.21 -1.91 3.78
C ALA A 45 -2.61 -2.28 2.41
N ARG A 46 -1.28 -2.31 2.29
CA ARG A 46 -0.57 -2.71 1.05
C ARG A 46 -0.84 -4.17 0.71
N VAL A 47 -0.76 -5.09 1.68
CA VAL A 47 -1.05 -6.52 1.46
C VAL A 47 -2.52 -6.72 1.08
N ALA A 48 -3.44 -5.98 1.71
CA ALA A 48 -4.86 -6.06 1.36
C ALA A 48 -5.17 -5.49 -0.04
N ALA A 49 -4.39 -4.49 -0.50
CA ALA A 49 -4.55 -3.88 -1.82
C ALA A 49 -3.88 -4.66 -2.95
N PHE A 50 -2.72 -5.27 -2.69
CA PHE A 50 -1.88 -5.87 -3.73
C PHE A 50 -1.63 -7.38 -3.57
N GLY A 51 -2.21 -7.99 -2.54
CA GLY A 51 -1.96 -9.38 -2.19
C GLY A 51 -0.68 -9.58 -1.39
N VAL A 52 -0.48 -10.82 -0.96
CA VAL A 52 0.76 -11.22 -0.29
C VAL A 52 1.87 -11.29 -1.34
N PRO A 53 3.08 -10.71 -1.07
CA PRO A 53 4.17 -10.79 -2.03
C PRO A 53 4.52 -12.23 -2.42
N VAL A 54 4.74 -12.45 -3.72
CA VAL A 54 5.17 -13.74 -4.25
C VAL A 54 6.49 -14.19 -3.60
N GLY A 55 6.58 -15.46 -3.22
CA GLY A 55 7.76 -16.03 -2.56
C GLY A 55 7.82 -15.81 -1.05
N SER A 56 6.73 -15.34 -0.42
CA SER A 56 6.57 -15.25 1.03
C SER A 56 6.40 -16.60 1.75
N GLY A 57 6.25 -17.69 0.98
CA GLY A 57 5.89 -19.01 1.51
C GLY A 57 4.43 -19.12 1.98
N SER A 58 3.57 -18.15 1.64
CA SER A 58 2.14 -18.23 1.94
C SER A 58 1.39 -19.08 0.92
N ASP A 59 0.54 -19.98 1.40
CA ASP A 59 -0.48 -20.69 0.58
C ASP A 59 -1.70 -19.79 0.25
N ALA A 60 -1.59 -18.48 0.44
CA ALA A 60 -2.67 -17.54 0.17
C ALA A 60 -2.89 -17.41 -1.34
N GLU A 61 -4.13 -17.65 -1.79
CA GLU A 61 -4.51 -17.44 -3.19
C GLU A 61 -4.25 -15.98 -3.58
N ALA A 62 -3.39 -15.79 -4.59
CA ALA A 62 -3.06 -14.47 -5.14
C ALA A 62 -4.26 -13.78 -5.82
N ASP A 63 -5.34 -14.53 -6.08
CA ASP A 63 -6.45 -14.15 -6.97
C ASP A 63 -7.48 -13.16 -6.39
N LEU A 64 -7.32 -12.70 -5.15
CA LEU A 64 -8.30 -11.81 -4.50
C LEU A 64 -7.81 -10.36 -4.30
N ALA A 65 -6.59 -10.03 -4.71
CA ALA A 65 -6.08 -8.67 -4.60
C ALA A 65 -6.76 -7.74 -5.62
N PRO A 66 -7.26 -6.57 -5.20
CA PRO A 66 -7.95 -5.65 -6.11
C PRO A 66 -7.00 -4.96 -7.10
N LEU A 67 -5.70 -4.89 -6.80
CA LEU A 67 -4.67 -4.28 -7.64
C LEU A 67 -3.47 -5.23 -7.76
N ASP A 68 -2.74 -5.17 -8.87
CA ASP A 68 -1.55 -5.99 -9.11
C ASP A 68 -0.31 -5.11 -9.39
N LEU A 69 0.67 -5.14 -8.48
CA LEU A 69 1.96 -4.44 -8.68
C LEU A 69 2.89 -5.16 -9.65
N THR A 70 2.63 -6.43 -9.93
CA THR A 70 3.42 -7.30 -10.81
C THR A 70 2.78 -7.47 -12.19
N VAL A 71 1.79 -6.64 -12.53
CA VAL A 71 1.04 -6.80 -13.78
C VAL A 71 1.97 -6.79 -14.99
N GLY A 72 1.99 -7.92 -15.71
CA GLY A 72 2.86 -8.12 -16.88
C GLY A 72 4.36 -8.20 -16.59
N ALA A 73 4.79 -8.29 -15.32
CA ALA A 73 6.19 -8.39 -14.91
C ALA A 73 6.86 -9.74 -15.25
N GLY A 74 6.05 -10.77 -15.51
CA GLY A 74 6.52 -12.14 -15.76
C GLY A 74 6.72 -12.94 -14.47
N GLU A 75 6.94 -14.25 -14.61
CA GLU A 75 7.30 -15.10 -13.48
C GLU A 75 8.67 -14.72 -12.91
N GLY A 76 8.91 -15.01 -11.63
CA GLY A 76 10.22 -14.78 -11.01
C GLY A 76 10.51 -13.32 -10.63
N VAL A 77 9.52 -12.44 -10.56
CA VAL A 77 9.68 -11.06 -10.08
C VAL A 77 9.33 -10.94 -8.61
N ARG A 78 10.23 -10.34 -7.82
CA ARG A 78 9.97 -9.93 -6.44
C ARG A 78 9.87 -8.42 -6.33
N VAL A 79 8.99 -7.96 -5.45
CA VAL A 79 8.78 -6.54 -5.18
C VAL A 79 9.22 -6.24 -3.74
N PHE A 80 10.10 -5.25 -3.58
CA PHE A 80 10.62 -4.84 -2.28
C PHE A 80 10.29 -3.37 -2.01
N VAL A 81 10.20 -3.00 -0.74
CA VAL A 81 10.18 -1.59 -0.33
C VAL A 81 11.61 -1.09 -0.26
N SER A 82 11.93 0.01 -0.94
CA SER A 82 13.21 0.71 -0.80
C SER A 82 13.12 1.94 0.11
N GLU A 83 11.95 2.55 0.24
CA GLU A 83 11.75 3.76 1.03
C GLU A 83 10.32 3.85 1.58
N HIS A 84 10.20 4.39 2.79
CA HIS A 84 8.94 4.92 3.32
C HIS A 84 9.10 6.40 3.65
N ARG A 85 8.09 7.20 3.29
CA ARG A 85 7.98 8.60 3.70
C ARG A 85 6.63 8.81 4.38
N VAL A 86 6.64 9.18 5.66
CA VAL A 86 5.41 9.36 6.45
C VAL A 86 5.31 10.81 6.93
N LYS A 87 4.13 11.42 6.75
CA LYS A 87 3.78 12.73 7.32
C LYS A 87 2.56 12.57 8.22
N TYR A 88 2.77 12.81 9.52
CA TYR A 88 1.71 12.84 10.53
C TYR A 88 1.03 14.20 10.49
N ARG A 89 -0.26 14.22 10.15
CA ARG A 89 -1.07 15.46 10.00
C ARG A 89 -1.85 15.78 11.26
N ALA A 90 -2.34 14.73 11.93
CA ALA A 90 -3.00 14.81 13.22
C ALA A 90 -2.73 13.54 14.03
N GLN A 91 -3.01 13.57 15.34
CA GLN A 91 -2.89 12.40 16.19
C GLN A 91 -3.96 11.36 15.83
N MET A 92 -3.53 10.12 15.56
CA MET A 92 -4.44 8.99 15.41
C MET A 92 -4.76 8.43 16.79
N LYS A 93 -6.02 8.57 17.24
CA LYS A 93 -6.48 7.99 18.50
C LYS A 93 -6.93 6.55 18.28
N TYR A 94 -6.85 5.71 19.29
CA TYR A 94 -7.51 4.41 19.23
C TYR A 94 -9.03 4.59 19.09
N ARG A 95 -9.60 3.82 18.16
CA ARG A 95 -11.02 3.76 17.83
C ARG A 95 -11.40 2.31 17.60
N ALA A 96 -12.61 1.94 17.99
CA ALA A 96 -13.19 0.65 17.60
C ALA A 96 -13.50 0.59 16.10
N LYS A 97 -13.84 1.74 15.49
CA LYS A 97 -13.98 1.86 14.04
C LYS A 97 -12.60 1.77 13.36
N PRO A 98 -12.45 0.98 12.28
CA PRO A 98 -11.19 0.90 11.53
C PRO A 98 -10.74 2.25 11.00
N VAL A 99 -9.42 2.42 10.84
CA VAL A 99 -8.88 3.53 10.05
C VAL A 99 -9.13 3.25 8.57
N ARG A 100 -9.61 4.25 7.82
CA ARG A 100 -9.79 4.13 6.37
C ARG A 100 -8.50 4.55 5.67
N VAL A 101 -7.82 3.59 5.06
CA VAL A 101 -6.57 3.79 4.32
C VAL A 101 -6.87 3.76 2.83
N ARG A 102 -6.81 4.91 2.17
CA ARG A 102 -6.77 4.96 0.71
C ARG A 102 -5.38 4.61 0.24
N VAL A 103 -5.25 3.53 -0.50
CA VAL A 103 -4.01 3.07 -1.13
C VAL A 103 -4.09 3.41 -2.61
N SER A 104 -3.08 4.10 -3.15
CA SER A 104 -3.05 4.52 -4.56
C SER A 104 -1.73 4.16 -5.24
N ILE A 105 -1.75 4.02 -6.56
CA ILE A 105 -0.54 4.01 -7.38
C ILE A 105 -0.29 5.46 -7.83
N ASP A 106 0.61 6.15 -7.14
CA ASP A 106 0.87 7.58 -7.38
C ASP A 106 1.72 7.82 -8.62
N GLN A 107 2.68 6.93 -8.88
CA GLN A 107 3.60 7.05 -10.01
C GLN A 107 4.24 5.71 -10.35
N ALA A 108 4.39 5.41 -11.65
CA ALA A 108 5.25 4.34 -12.14
C ALA A 108 6.47 4.92 -12.87
N LYS A 109 7.68 4.65 -12.36
CA LYS A 109 8.96 5.04 -12.93
C LYS A 109 9.65 3.86 -13.60
N GLY A 110 10.79 4.10 -14.23
CA GLY A 110 11.53 3.08 -14.98
C GLY A 110 11.97 1.86 -14.17
N ALA A 111 12.10 1.95 -12.84
CA ALA A 111 12.50 0.81 -11.99
C ALA A 111 11.76 0.78 -10.64
N SER A 112 10.75 1.63 -10.45
CA SER A 112 10.04 1.72 -9.20
C SER A 112 8.60 2.17 -9.36
N VAL A 113 7.75 1.82 -8.41
CA VAL A 113 6.38 2.31 -8.27
C VAL A 113 6.25 3.02 -6.93
N HIS A 114 5.60 4.17 -6.92
CA HIS A 114 5.28 4.90 -5.71
C HIS A 114 3.85 4.56 -5.31
N VAL A 115 3.69 3.95 -4.13
CA VAL A 115 2.39 3.64 -3.53
C VAL A 115 2.05 4.72 -2.51
N GLY A 116 0.93 5.42 -2.71
CA GLY A 116 0.43 6.45 -1.82
C GLY A 116 -0.50 5.88 -0.75
N TYR A 117 -0.51 6.53 0.42
CA TYR A 117 -1.41 6.23 1.53
C TYR A 117 -2.02 7.52 2.07
N LYS A 118 -3.35 7.59 2.13
CA LYS A 118 -4.07 8.61 2.91
C LYS A 118 -4.91 7.90 3.98
N MET A 119 -4.56 8.09 5.25
CA MET A 119 -5.25 7.48 6.39
C MET A 119 -6.23 8.47 7.02
N HIS A 120 -7.51 8.09 7.08
CA HIS A 120 -8.58 8.90 7.64
C HIS A 120 -9.16 8.23 8.89
N ASP A 121 -9.51 9.05 9.89
CA ASP A 121 -10.16 8.56 11.12
C ASP A 121 -11.48 7.85 10.78
N GLY A 122 -11.74 6.72 11.43
CA GLY A 122 -12.94 5.92 11.16
C GLY A 122 -14.25 6.54 11.65
N VAL A 123 -14.21 7.63 12.43
CA VAL A 123 -15.38 8.28 13.03
C VAL A 123 -15.76 9.56 12.30
N ASP A 124 -14.80 10.47 12.11
CA ASP A 124 -15.04 11.82 11.57
C ASP A 124 -14.36 12.07 10.21
N ASP A 125 -13.69 11.05 9.66
CA ASP A 125 -12.98 11.08 8.38
C ASP A 125 -11.85 12.14 8.31
N ALA A 126 -11.36 12.64 9.46
CA ALA A 126 -10.24 13.56 9.47
C ALA A 126 -8.98 12.90 8.88
N LEU A 127 -8.24 13.62 8.03
CA LEU A 127 -6.97 13.14 7.47
C LEU A 127 -5.88 13.12 8.55
N LEU A 128 -5.46 11.93 8.96
CA LEU A 128 -4.51 11.70 10.04
C LEU A 128 -3.07 11.58 9.54
N VAL A 129 -2.87 10.82 8.46
CA VAL A 129 -1.54 10.51 7.91
C VAL A 129 -1.58 10.57 6.39
N THR A 130 -0.54 11.14 5.80
CA THR A 130 -0.21 10.94 4.38
C THR A 130 1.16 10.26 4.29
N ALA A 131 1.28 9.18 3.53
CA ALA A 131 2.54 8.47 3.37
C ALA A 131 2.75 7.97 1.94
N THR A 132 3.99 7.59 1.64
CA THR A 132 4.37 6.97 0.37
C THR A 132 5.36 5.83 0.65
N SER A 133 5.22 4.72 -0.09
CA SER A 133 6.23 3.66 -0.19
C SER A 133 6.80 3.66 -1.60
N VAL A 134 8.12 3.54 -1.73
CA VAL A 134 8.77 3.29 -3.03
C VAL A 134 9.01 1.79 -3.14
N MET A 135 8.36 1.17 -4.13
CA MET A 135 8.44 -0.24 -4.45
C MET A 135 9.43 -0.44 -5.60
N VAL A 136 10.36 -1.38 -5.47
CA VAL A 136 11.37 -1.72 -6.48
C VAL A 136 11.25 -3.18 -6.88
N TYR A 137 11.60 -3.47 -8.12
CA TYR A 137 11.46 -4.78 -8.74
C TYR A 137 12.82 -5.46 -8.82
N VAL A 138 12.87 -6.73 -8.45
CA VAL A 138 14.09 -7.51 -8.37
C VAL A 138 13.85 -8.89 -8.96
N ASP A 139 14.79 -9.34 -9.79
CA ASP A 139 14.81 -10.68 -10.35
C ASP A 139 15.03 -11.70 -9.22
N ALA A 140 14.15 -12.70 -9.11
CA ALA A 140 14.16 -13.63 -7.99
C ALA A 140 15.40 -14.53 -7.97
N GLU A 141 15.90 -14.92 -9.15
CA GLU A 141 17.05 -15.82 -9.29
C GLU A 141 18.38 -15.11 -9.02
N THR A 142 18.57 -13.94 -9.63
CA THR A 142 19.83 -13.20 -9.61
C THR A 142 19.91 -12.16 -8.50
N GLY A 143 18.78 -11.76 -7.92
CA GLY A 143 18.71 -10.71 -6.89
C GLY A 143 18.99 -9.30 -7.40
N ARG A 144 18.99 -9.08 -8.73
CA ARG A 144 19.34 -7.78 -9.33
C ARG A 144 18.10 -6.91 -9.56
N PRO A 145 18.21 -5.57 -9.43
CA PRO A 145 17.13 -4.66 -9.78
C PRO A 145 16.73 -4.79 -11.26
N MET A 146 15.43 -4.74 -11.52
CA MET A 146 14.85 -4.80 -12.86
C MET A 146 14.16 -3.48 -13.22
N ARG A 147 14.06 -3.23 -14.52
CA ARG A 147 13.32 -2.09 -15.06
C ARG A 147 11.94 -2.51 -15.53
N LEU A 148 10.96 -1.65 -15.29
CA LEU A 148 9.64 -1.75 -15.87
C LEU A 148 9.65 -1.25 -17.30
N THR A 149 9.13 -2.07 -18.20
CA THR A 149 8.81 -1.69 -19.58
C THR A 149 7.71 -0.62 -19.62
N ASP A 150 7.64 0.12 -20.72
CA ASP A 150 6.62 1.16 -20.91
C ASP A 150 5.21 0.61 -20.81
N LYS A 151 4.98 -0.61 -21.33
CA LYS A 151 3.70 -1.32 -21.24
C LYS A 151 3.31 -1.60 -19.79
N GLN A 152 4.24 -2.10 -18.97
CA GLN A 152 3.99 -2.36 -17.54
C GLN A 152 3.69 -1.06 -16.78
N ARG A 153 4.46 0.00 -17.02
CA ARG A 153 4.23 1.30 -16.35
C ARG A 153 2.85 1.89 -16.67
N LYS A 154 2.41 1.77 -17.93
CA LYS A 154 1.08 2.20 -18.37
C LYS A 154 -0.03 1.39 -17.69
N ALA A 155 0.10 0.07 -17.65
CA ALA A 155 -0.87 -0.81 -17.00
C ALA A 155 -1.04 -0.49 -15.51
N LEU A 156 0.06 -0.18 -14.80
CA LEU A 156 0.04 0.20 -13.38
C LEU A 156 -0.64 1.55 -13.09
N THR A 157 -0.63 2.47 -14.05
CA THR A 157 -1.16 3.85 -13.85
C THR A 157 -2.51 4.08 -14.51
N GLY A 158 -3.12 3.04 -15.11
CA GLY A 158 -4.41 3.14 -15.80
C GLY A 158 -4.37 3.94 -17.11
N GLY A 159 -3.18 4.22 -17.65
CA GLY A 159 -3.01 4.99 -18.88
C GLY A 159 -3.10 4.10 -20.13
N GLN A 160 -4.01 4.42 -21.06
CA GLN A 160 -3.98 3.93 -22.44
C GLN A 160 -2.69 4.40 -23.16
#